data_AF-A0A3N5HB54-F1
#
_entry.id   AF-A0A3N5HB54-F1
#
_cell.length_a   1.000
_cell.length_b   1.000
_cell.length_c   1.000
_cell.angle_alpha   90.00
_cell.angle_beta   90.00
_cell.angle_gamma   90.00
#
_symmetry.space_group_name_H-M   'P 1'
#
loop_
_entity.id
_entity.type
_entity.pdbx_description
1 polymer ?
#
loop_
_entity_poly.entity_id
_entity_poly.type
_entity_poly.pdbx_seq_one_letter_code
_entity_poly.pdbx_strand_id
1 'polypeptide(L)'
;MPSLQLAGVVLLCGLALPAALASAEEPRGYFSGAEILQSCTEPVKPLAARSTQELLDAGVCAGFLGAVADTMKCESPGIAGERAAVPAEVGLLELALVVEKWLGDHAGDLHKAGAPLVARALAERWPCSK
;
A
#
# COMPACT_ATOMS: atom_id res chain seq x y z
N MET A 1 -48.17 51.45 30.92
CA MET A 1 -46.94 52.27 30.81
C MET A 1 -45.86 51.43 30.14
N PRO A 2 -45.08 52.02 29.22
CA PRO A 2 -44.58 51.44 27.95
C PRO A 2 -43.31 50.58 28.15
N SER A 3 -43.03 49.55 27.35
CA SER A 3 -42.60 49.52 25.93
C SER A 3 -41.19 50.07 25.68
N LEU A 4 -40.38 49.24 25.00
CA LEU A 4 -39.17 49.54 24.22
C LEU A 4 -37.91 49.99 24.97
N GLN A 5 -36.86 49.15 24.91
CA GLN A 5 -35.55 49.64 24.45
C GLN A 5 -34.97 48.67 23.42
N LEU A 6 -34.93 49.20 22.20
CA LEU A 6 -34.15 48.78 21.04
C LEU A 6 -32.66 49.08 21.27
N ALA A 7 -31.85 48.34 20.50
CA ALA A 7 -30.57 48.75 19.92
C ALA A 7 -29.29 48.55 20.73
N GLY A 8 -28.28 48.05 20.00
CA GLY A 8 -26.88 47.93 20.40
C GLY A 8 -26.55 46.48 20.72
N VAL A 9 -25.67 45.77 20.02
CA VAL A 9 -24.51 46.21 19.25
C VAL A 9 -24.24 45.11 18.22
N VAL A 10 -24.42 45.44 16.95
CA VAL A 10 -23.66 44.82 15.85
C VAL A 10 -22.20 45.15 16.11
N LEU A 11 -21.31 44.22 15.71
CA LEU A 11 -19.85 44.37 15.61
C LEU A 11 -19.09 43.79 16.80
N LEU A 12 -18.56 42.57 16.67
CA LEU A 12 -17.19 42.27 17.09
C LEU A 12 -16.75 40.89 16.57
N CYS A 13 -15.67 40.91 15.77
CA CYS A 13 -14.79 39.80 15.40
C CYS A 13 -15.41 38.73 14.49
N GLY A 14 -15.27 38.79 13.17
CA GLY A 14 -13.94 38.94 12.54
C GLY A 14 -13.00 37.76 12.84
N LEU A 15 -13.54 36.60 13.25
CA LEU A 15 -12.80 35.33 13.23
C LEU A 15 -12.68 34.86 11.78
N ALA A 16 -11.84 35.55 11.01
CA ALA A 16 -11.19 34.96 9.86
C ALA A 16 -10.29 33.84 10.40
N LEU A 17 -10.88 32.66 10.64
CA LEU A 17 -10.06 31.46 10.71
C LEU A 17 -9.33 31.40 9.38
N PRO A 18 -7.99 31.37 9.35
CA PRO A 18 -7.33 30.85 8.17
C PRO A 18 -7.89 29.44 8.04
N ALA A 19 -8.67 29.21 6.98
CA ALA A 19 -8.96 27.87 6.53
C ALA A 19 -7.58 27.27 6.30
N ALA A 20 -7.09 26.54 7.29
CA ALA A 20 -5.93 25.70 7.13
C ALA A 20 -6.31 24.83 5.95
N LEU A 21 -5.68 25.09 4.80
CA LEU A 21 -5.61 24.14 3.72
C LEU A 21 -4.90 22.95 4.32
N ALA A 22 -5.65 22.10 5.03
CA ALA A 22 -5.29 20.73 5.23
C ALA A 22 -5.21 20.19 3.81
N SER A 23 -4.02 20.24 3.23
CA SER A 23 -3.67 19.39 2.11
C SER A 23 -4.04 18.00 2.58
N ALA A 24 -5.19 17.50 2.11
CA ALA A 24 -5.49 16.09 2.20
C ALA A 24 -4.32 15.44 1.47
N GLU A 25 -3.40 14.88 2.24
CA GLU A 25 -2.33 14.06 1.69
C GLU A 25 -3.08 13.01 0.88
N GLU A 26 -2.92 13.05 -0.45
CA GLU A 26 -3.61 12.08 -1.29
C GLU A 26 -3.29 10.71 -0.70
N PRO A 27 -4.30 9.84 -0.54
CA PRO A 27 -4.05 8.49 -0.07
C PRO A 27 -2.85 7.99 -0.86
N ARG A 28 -1.78 7.57 -0.18
CA ARG A 28 -0.59 6.96 -0.79
C ARG A 28 -1.03 5.60 -1.37
N GLY A 29 -1.88 5.66 -2.38
CA GLY A 29 -2.74 4.56 -2.83
C GLY A 29 -1.97 3.54 -3.65
N TYR A 30 -0.71 3.85 -3.98
CA TYR A 30 0.13 2.99 -4.79
C TYR A 30 1.52 2.97 -4.20
N PHE A 31 1.88 1.85 -3.57
CA PHE A 31 3.29 1.54 -3.31
C PHE A 31 4.00 1.40 -4.66
N SER A 32 5.15 2.03 -4.81
CA SER A 32 6.11 1.80 -5.89
C SER A 32 6.83 0.47 -5.70
N GLY A 33 7.47 -0.05 -6.75
CA GLY A 33 8.33 -1.22 -6.64
C GLY A 33 9.47 -1.04 -5.62
N ALA A 34 10.01 0.17 -5.50
CA ALA A 34 11.04 0.51 -4.51
C ALA A 34 10.49 0.39 -3.07
N GLU A 35 9.30 0.92 -2.80
CA GLU A 35 8.67 0.82 -1.48
C GLU A 35 8.32 -0.63 -1.13
N ILE A 36 7.82 -1.41 -2.09
CA ILE A 36 7.57 -2.85 -1.89
C ILE A 36 8.88 -3.57 -1.58
N LEU A 37 9.94 -3.34 -2.35
CA LEU A 37 11.24 -3.96 -2.10
C LEU A 37 11.75 -3.64 -0.70
N GLN A 38 11.68 -2.37 -0.29
CA GLN A 38 12.07 -1.95 1.04
C GLN A 38 11.27 -2.66 2.14
N SER A 39 9.93 -2.68 2.04
CA SER A 39 9.08 -3.34 3.04
C SER A 39 9.25 -4.86 3.07
N CYS A 40 9.62 -5.48 1.94
CA CYS A 40 9.76 -6.92 1.80
C CYS A 40 11.16 -7.47 2.03
N THR A 41 12.19 -6.62 2.15
CA THR A 41 13.57 -7.05 2.50
C THR A 41 13.71 -7.34 4.02
N GLU A 42 12.93 -6.65 4.85
CA GLU A 42 12.91 -6.78 6.31
C GLU A 42 12.38 -8.11 6.89
N PRO A 43 11.35 -8.78 6.31
CA PRO A 43 10.84 -10.04 6.84
C PRO A 43 11.84 -11.22 6.91
N VAL A 44 13.09 -11.07 6.47
CA VAL A 44 14.15 -12.09 6.56
C VAL A 44 14.93 -12.04 7.89
N LYS A 45 14.83 -10.96 8.69
CA LYS A 45 15.55 -10.84 9.97
C LYS A 45 14.91 -11.67 11.10
N PRO A 46 15.65 -12.21 12.08
CA PRO A 46 15.06 -12.86 13.26
C PRO A 46 14.12 -11.92 14.05
N LEU A 47 12.97 -12.40 14.51
CA LEU A 47 11.97 -11.57 15.21
C LEU A 47 12.53 -10.81 16.42
N ALA A 48 13.42 -11.44 17.19
CA ALA A 48 14.03 -10.84 18.37
C ALA A 48 14.97 -9.65 18.05
N ALA A 49 15.36 -9.48 16.79
CA ALA A 49 16.26 -8.42 16.34
C ALA A 49 15.54 -7.27 15.62
N ARG A 50 14.20 -7.32 15.54
CA ARG A 50 13.42 -6.30 14.82
C ARG A 50 12.95 -5.19 15.74
N SER A 51 13.11 -3.96 15.28
CA SER A 51 12.43 -2.78 15.78
C SER A 51 10.93 -2.84 15.46
N THR A 52 10.14 -2.02 16.16
CA THR A 52 8.70 -1.88 15.89
C THR A 52 8.42 -1.47 14.45
N GLN A 53 9.25 -0.60 13.85
CA GLN A 53 9.08 -0.18 12.47
C GLN A 53 9.29 -1.35 11.49
N GLU A 54 10.34 -2.16 11.69
CA GLU A 54 10.60 -3.33 10.84
C GLU A 54 9.48 -4.38 10.94
N LEU A 55 8.82 -4.49 12.11
CA LEU A 55 7.64 -5.34 12.26
C LEU A 55 6.43 -4.80 11.50
N LEU A 56 6.21 -3.49 11.52
CA LEU A 56 5.13 -2.85 10.75
C LEU A 56 5.37 -2.98 9.25
N ASP A 57 6.59 -2.73 8.78
CA ASP A 57 6.96 -2.84 7.36
C ASP A 57 6.79 -4.28 6.86
N ALA A 58 7.19 -5.27 7.66
CA ALA A 58 6.95 -6.68 7.36
C ALA A 58 5.45 -7.01 7.29
N GLY A 59 4.63 -6.42 8.16
CA GLY A 59 3.18 -6.54 8.13
C GLY A 59 2.55 -5.92 6.88
N VAL A 60 3.04 -4.75 6.46
CA VAL A 60 2.62 -4.09 5.20
C VAL A 60 2.96 -4.95 4.00
N CYS A 61 4.20 -5.46 3.91
CA CYS A 61 4.60 -6.38 2.86
C CYS A 61 3.69 -7.63 2.83
N ALA A 62 3.52 -8.29 3.97
CA ALA A 62 2.68 -9.48 4.09
C ALA A 62 1.24 -9.23 3.62
N GLY A 63 0.60 -8.16 4.09
CA GLY A 63 -0.77 -7.82 3.70
C GLY A 63 -0.88 -7.50 2.21
N PHE A 64 0.08 -6.75 1.68
CA PHE A 64 0.11 -6.38 0.26
C PHE A 64 0.27 -7.61 -0.64
N LEU A 65 1.25 -8.47 -0.35
CA LEU A 65 1.51 -9.69 -1.12
C LEU A 65 0.35 -10.67 -1.06
N GLY A 66 -0.26 -10.86 0.12
CA GLY A 66 -1.46 -11.68 0.28
C GLY A 66 -2.62 -11.18 -0.59
N ALA A 67 -2.92 -9.89 -0.55
CA ALA A 67 -3.98 -9.29 -1.34
C ALA A 67 -3.76 -9.45 -2.86
N VAL A 68 -2.52 -9.27 -3.33
CA VAL A 68 -2.17 -9.49 -4.73
C VAL A 68 -2.34 -10.96 -5.10
N ALA A 69 -1.76 -11.89 -4.34
CA ALA A 69 -1.85 -13.32 -4.60
C ALA A 69 -3.30 -13.86 -4.59
N ASP A 70 -4.16 -13.33 -3.72
CA ASP A 70 -5.58 -13.67 -3.67
C ASP A 70 -6.37 -13.17 -4.88
N THR A 71 -5.99 -12.02 -5.43
CA THR A 71 -6.63 -11.43 -6.61
C THR A 71 -6.23 -12.15 -7.92
N MET A 72 -5.04 -12.75 -7.93
CA MET A 72 -4.34 -13.24 -9.12
C MET A 72 -4.80 -14.61 -9.66
N LYS A 73 -5.99 -15.12 -9.30
CA LYS A 73 -6.46 -16.45 -9.71
C LYS A 73 -6.53 -16.62 -11.25
N CYS A 74 -6.38 -17.84 -11.76
CA CYS A 74 -6.32 -18.10 -13.21
C CYS A 74 -7.63 -17.76 -13.96
N GLU A 75 -8.74 -17.84 -13.26
CA GLU A 75 -10.10 -17.49 -13.70
C GLU A 75 -10.49 -16.02 -13.45
N SER A 76 -9.62 -15.24 -12.77
CA SER A 76 -9.81 -13.81 -12.51
C SER A 76 -9.32 -12.97 -13.70
N PRO A 77 -9.81 -11.72 -13.88
CA PRO A 77 -9.17 -10.73 -14.76
C PRO A 77 -7.69 -10.46 -14.42
N GLY A 78 -7.28 -10.77 -13.18
CA GLY A 78 -5.92 -10.59 -12.71
C GLY A 78 -5.58 -9.12 -12.43
N ILE A 79 -4.28 -8.83 -12.28
CA ILE A 79 -3.77 -7.47 -12.07
C ILE A 79 -2.90 -7.10 -13.25
N ALA A 80 -3.24 -6.00 -13.93
CA ALA A 80 -2.60 -5.58 -15.18
C ALA A 80 -2.58 -6.68 -16.27
N GLY A 81 -3.57 -7.57 -16.27
CA GLY A 81 -3.68 -8.71 -17.18
C GLY A 81 -2.83 -9.93 -16.81
N GLU A 82 -2.01 -9.83 -15.77
CA GLU A 82 -1.22 -10.94 -15.24
C GLU A 82 -2.10 -11.85 -14.38
N ARG A 83 -1.85 -13.16 -14.42
CA ARG A 83 -2.56 -14.19 -13.63
C ARG A 83 -1.55 -15.23 -13.14
N ALA A 84 -1.78 -15.79 -11.96
CA ALA A 84 -0.87 -16.72 -11.32
C ALA A 84 -1.61 -17.89 -10.63
N ALA A 85 -1.07 -19.09 -10.80
CA ALA A 85 -1.51 -20.30 -10.15
C ALA A 85 -0.73 -20.55 -8.85
N VAL A 86 -0.75 -19.58 -7.93
CA VAL A 86 -0.02 -19.69 -6.65
C VAL A 86 -0.61 -20.85 -5.82
N PRO A 87 0.17 -21.89 -5.50
CA PRO A 87 -0.31 -23.02 -4.69
C PRO A 87 -0.75 -22.57 -3.29
N ALA A 88 -1.75 -23.23 -2.71
CA ALA A 88 -2.33 -22.84 -1.43
C ALA A 88 -1.37 -23.04 -0.24
N GLU A 89 -0.39 -23.92 -0.39
CA GLU A 89 0.68 -24.19 0.58
C GLU A 89 1.77 -23.12 0.59
N VAL A 90 1.82 -22.24 -0.41
CA VAL A 90 2.82 -21.16 -0.47
C VAL A 90 2.48 -20.11 0.57
N GLY A 91 3.36 -20.00 1.57
CA GLY A 91 3.24 -19.00 2.63
C GLY A 91 3.73 -17.61 2.20
N LEU A 92 3.39 -16.60 3.00
CA LEU A 92 3.78 -15.20 2.79
C LEU A 92 5.30 -14.98 2.71
N LEU A 93 6.09 -15.78 3.43
CA LEU A 93 7.55 -15.71 3.37
C LEU A 93 8.08 -16.10 1.98
N GLU A 94 7.54 -17.16 1.39
CA GLU A 94 7.95 -17.59 0.05
C GLU A 94 7.51 -16.57 -1.01
N LEU A 95 6.30 -15.99 -0.87
CA LEU A 95 5.88 -14.87 -1.71
C LEU A 95 6.85 -13.69 -1.64
N ALA A 96 7.26 -13.30 -0.43
CA ALA A 96 8.20 -12.19 -0.23
C ALA A 96 9.55 -12.47 -0.88
N LEU A 97 10.12 -13.68 -0.70
CA LEU A 97 11.39 -14.06 -1.30
C LEU A 97 11.35 -14.06 -2.84
N VAL A 98 10.25 -14.53 -3.43
CA VAL A 98 10.06 -14.52 -4.89
C VAL A 98 10.00 -13.09 -5.42
N VAL A 99 9.22 -12.23 -4.75
CA VAL A 99 9.03 -10.84 -5.16
C VAL A 99 10.30 -10.01 -4.96
N GLU A 100 10.98 -10.15 -3.81
CA GLU A 100 12.25 -9.50 -3.52
C GLU A 100 13.28 -9.85 -4.60
N LYS A 101 13.44 -11.15 -4.88
CA LYS A 101 14.35 -11.61 -5.93
C LYS A 101 13.99 -11.01 -7.28
N TRP A 102 12.72 -11.06 -7.67
CA TRP A 102 12.29 -10.56 -8.97
C TRP A 102 12.51 -9.05 -9.11
N LEU A 103 12.19 -8.26 -8.07
CA LEU A 103 12.42 -6.81 -8.04
C LEU A 103 13.91 -6.47 -8.08
N GLY A 104 14.76 -7.25 -7.41
CA GLY A 104 16.21 -7.13 -7.48
C GLY A 104 16.76 -7.38 -8.90
N ASP A 105 16.24 -8.40 -9.58
CA ASP A 105 16.60 -8.72 -10.97
C ASP A 105 16.05 -7.68 -11.98
N HIS A 106 15.08 -6.84 -11.58
CA HIS A 106 14.41 -5.83 -12.40
C HIS A 106 14.53 -4.40 -11.83
N ALA A 107 15.70 -4.01 -11.34
CA ALA A 107 15.91 -2.72 -10.66
C ALA A 107 15.49 -1.47 -11.47
N GLY A 108 15.48 -1.55 -12.82
CA GLY A 108 15.02 -0.46 -13.68
C GLY A 108 13.53 -0.13 -13.56
N ASP A 109 12.73 -1.06 -13.03
CA ASP A 109 11.28 -0.96 -12.94
C ASP A 109 10.76 -0.49 -11.58
N LEU A 110 11.64 -0.28 -10.59
CA LEU A 110 11.26 0.03 -9.20
C LEU A 110 10.45 1.33 -9.03
N HIS A 111 10.52 2.24 -10.01
CA HIS A 111 9.73 3.48 -10.03
C HIS A 111 8.27 3.27 -10.44
N LYS A 112 7.91 2.08 -10.96
CA LYS A 112 6.56 1.75 -11.40
C LYS A 112 5.68 1.33 -10.22
N ALA A 113 4.37 1.28 -10.45
CA ALA A 113 3.40 0.82 -9.46
C ALA A 113 3.69 -0.64 -9.03
N GLY A 114 3.67 -0.89 -7.73
CA GLY A 114 4.09 -2.15 -7.11
C GLY A 114 3.14 -3.31 -7.41
N ALA A 115 1.82 -3.10 -7.43
CA ALA A 115 0.87 -4.21 -7.66
C ALA A 115 1.08 -4.91 -9.02
N PRO A 116 1.21 -4.18 -10.16
CA PRO A 116 1.59 -4.80 -11.43
C PRO A 116 2.95 -5.53 -11.41
N LEU A 117 3.95 -5.01 -10.71
CA LEU A 117 5.27 -5.66 -10.61
C LEU A 117 5.19 -6.96 -9.81
N VAL A 118 4.51 -6.94 -8.66
CA VAL A 118 4.27 -8.15 -7.86
C VAL A 118 3.45 -9.16 -8.69
N ALA A 119 2.39 -8.72 -9.36
CA ALA A 119 1.57 -9.58 -10.20
C ALA A 119 2.39 -10.29 -11.28
N ARG A 120 3.29 -9.56 -11.94
CA ARG A 120 4.22 -10.13 -12.94
C ARG A 120 5.20 -11.13 -12.32
N ALA A 121 5.81 -10.79 -11.18
CA ALA A 121 6.70 -11.71 -10.47
C ALA A 121 6.01 -13.04 -10.12
N LEU A 122 4.77 -12.98 -9.63
CA LEU A 122 3.99 -14.17 -9.30
C LEU A 122 3.60 -14.96 -10.56
N ALA A 123 3.20 -14.29 -11.64
CA ALA A 123 2.81 -14.92 -12.90
C ALA A 123 3.99 -15.63 -13.58
N GLU A 124 5.20 -15.07 -13.50
CA GLU A 124 6.42 -15.72 -14.00
C GLU A 124 6.81 -16.95 -13.16
N ARG A 125 6.65 -16.86 -11.84
CA ARG A 125 7.00 -17.96 -10.92
C ARG A 125 5.99 -19.12 -10.97
N TRP A 126 4.70 -18.80 -11.06
CA TRP A 126 3.58 -19.73 -11.05
C TRP A 126 2.60 -19.43 -12.18
N PRO A 127 2.97 -19.71 -13.44
CA PRO A 127 2.11 -19.41 -14.57
C PRO A 127 0.83 -20.24 -14.52
N CYS A 128 -0.29 -19.63 -14.90
CA CYS A 128 -1.50 -20.37 -15.19
C CYS A 128 -1.28 -21.21 -16.45
N SER A 129 -1.39 -22.54 -16.31
CA SER A 129 -1.48 -23.44 -17.47
C SER A 129 -2.63 -23.00 -18.39
N LYS A 130 -2.44 -23.10 -19.70
CA LYS A 130 -3.53 -22.88 -20.68
C LYS A 130 -4.56 -24.00 -20.61
#